data_AF-A0A2W6EY11-F1
#
_entry.id   AF-A0A2W6EY11-F1
#
_cell.length_a   1.000
_cell.length_b   1.000
_cell.length_c   1.000
_cell.angle_alpha   90.00
_cell.angle_beta   90.00
_cell.angle_gamma   90.00
#
_symmetry.space_group_name_H-M   'P 1'
#
loop_
_entity.id
_entity.type
_entity.pdbx_description
1 polymer ?
#
loop_
_entity_poly.entity_id
_entity_poly.type
_entity_poly.pdbx_seq_one_letter_code
_entity_poly.pdbx_strand_id
1 'polypeptide(L)'
;MTQRTAAEPDVPQQDSEQTFDRLVDEGHQRLGRSWLGLAATGFLGGLDVGVGVLALLLVEHVTHSVLLGGLAFSAGFIALTLARTELFTENFLVPVVTVVAKRGTVAGLARLWTTTLLTNLLGGWVVTGLVMAGFPALRASAVEAAQSYVDLGFGWSAFALALIGGMLITLMTHLQHATESDGVRLVPAVVAGFLLGAGKVNHAIVASLV
;
A
#
# COMPACT_ATOMS: atom_id res chain seq x y z
N MET A 1 29.64 -39.93 15.03
CA MET A 1 29.76 -38.77 14.12
C MET A 1 28.51 -38.73 13.27
N THR A 2 27.51 -37.97 13.69
CA THR A 2 26.19 -37.93 13.04
C THR A 2 26.23 -36.83 11.98
N GLN A 3 26.33 -37.20 10.70
CA GLN A 3 26.17 -36.26 9.59
C GLN A 3 24.73 -35.76 9.61
N ARG A 4 24.54 -34.49 9.99
CA ARG A 4 23.32 -33.74 9.70
C ARG A 4 23.31 -33.50 8.19
N THR A 5 22.59 -34.31 7.44
CA THR A 5 22.11 -33.96 6.11
C THR A 5 21.23 -32.72 6.27
N ALA A 6 21.72 -31.57 5.79
CA ALA A 6 20.89 -30.40 5.63
C ALA A 6 19.77 -30.80 4.66
N ALA A 7 18.53 -30.85 5.14
CA ALA A 7 17.37 -31.02 4.27
C ALA A 7 17.37 -29.83 3.31
N GLU A 8 17.69 -30.10 2.05
CA GLU A 8 17.56 -29.17 0.95
C GLU A 8 16.07 -28.78 0.90
N PRO A 9 15.70 -27.49 0.97
CA PRO A 9 14.30 -27.09 1.01
C PRO A 9 13.60 -27.56 -0.28
N ASP A 10 12.43 -28.19 -0.10
CA ASP A 10 11.60 -28.86 -1.12
C ASP A 10 10.88 -27.85 -2.05
N VAL A 11 11.55 -26.77 -2.43
CA VAL A 11 11.15 -25.86 -3.50
C VAL A 11 12.15 -26.05 -4.62
N PRO A 12 11.76 -26.55 -5.79
CA PRO A 12 12.67 -26.71 -6.92
C PRO A 12 13.36 -25.37 -7.19
N GLN A 13 14.70 -25.35 -7.16
CA GLN A 13 15.49 -24.12 -7.33
C GLN A 13 15.08 -23.32 -8.58
N GLN A 14 14.64 -24.03 -9.64
CA GLN A 14 14.12 -23.46 -10.88
C GLN A 14 12.86 -22.59 -10.69
N ASP A 15 11.95 -22.94 -9.79
CA ASP A 15 10.72 -22.17 -9.55
C ASP A 15 11.02 -20.85 -8.83
N SER A 16 12.04 -20.85 -7.98
CA SER A 16 12.49 -19.65 -7.25
C SER A 16 13.20 -18.65 -8.18
N GLU A 17 14.04 -19.14 -9.10
CA GLU A 17 14.74 -18.33 -10.10
C GLU A 17 13.75 -17.72 -11.10
N GLN A 18 12.78 -18.49 -11.59
CA GLN A 18 11.72 -17.97 -12.48
C GLN A 18 10.85 -16.90 -11.81
N THR A 19 10.55 -17.05 -10.52
CA THR A 19 9.79 -16.04 -9.77
C THR A 19 10.60 -14.76 -9.59
N PHE A 20 11.89 -14.87 -9.33
CA PHE A 20 12.79 -13.71 -9.25
C PHE A 20 12.91 -12.98 -10.59
N ASP A 21 13.11 -13.70 -11.69
CA ASP A 21 13.22 -13.09 -13.03
C ASP A 21 11.94 -12.34 -13.42
N ARG A 22 10.77 -12.92 -13.14
CA ARG A 22 9.47 -12.26 -13.37
C ARG A 22 9.35 -10.94 -12.58
N LEU A 23 9.76 -10.92 -11.31
CA LEU A 23 9.74 -9.71 -10.49
C LEU A 23 10.68 -8.63 -11.07
N VAL A 24 11.87 -9.02 -11.50
CA VAL A 24 12.85 -8.08 -12.08
C VAL A 24 12.36 -7.51 -13.41
N ASP A 25 11.76 -8.33 -14.27
CA ASP A 25 11.22 -7.89 -15.55
C ASP A 25 10.02 -6.94 -15.36
N GLU A 26 9.12 -7.24 -14.43
CA GLU A 26 8.01 -6.35 -14.08
C GLU A 26 8.51 -5.00 -13.56
N GLY A 27 9.46 -5.02 -12.63
CA GLY A 27 10.01 -3.78 -12.08
C GLY A 27 10.76 -2.96 -13.13
N HIS A 28 11.42 -3.60 -14.11
CA HIS A 28 12.03 -2.90 -15.23
C HIS A 28 10.97 -2.17 -16.07
N GLN A 29 9.85 -2.83 -16.37
CA GLN A 29 8.73 -2.22 -17.08
C GLN A 29 8.13 -1.05 -16.29
N ARG A 30 7.90 -1.22 -14.98
CA ARG A 30 7.38 -0.15 -14.10
C ARG A 30 8.31 1.06 -14.06
N LEU A 31 9.61 0.85 -13.89
CA LEU A 31 10.63 1.91 -13.90
C LEU A 31 10.75 2.62 -15.26
N GLY A 32 10.41 1.93 -16.35
CA GLY A 32 10.39 2.46 -17.72
C GLY A 32 9.12 3.21 -18.11
N ARG A 33 8.05 3.18 -17.29
CA ARG A 33 6.79 3.86 -17.62
C ARG A 33 6.96 5.37 -17.81
N SER A 34 6.19 5.91 -18.76
CA SER A 34 6.15 7.35 -19.03
C SER A 34 5.70 8.12 -17.78
N TRP A 35 6.18 9.35 -17.64
CA TRP A 35 5.81 10.19 -16.49
C TRP A 35 4.30 10.43 -16.40
N LEU A 36 3.64 10.65 -17.55
CA LEU A 36 2.18 10.83 -17.60
C LEU A 36 1.43 9.56 -17.15
N GLY A 37 1.92 8.38 -17.57
CA GLY A 37 1.34 7.11 -17.15
C GLY A 37 1.43 6.92 -15.63
N LEU A 38 2.61 7.16 -15.05
CA LEU A 38 2.82 7.10 -13.60
C LEU A 38 1.97 8.11 -12.83
N ALA A 39 1.89 9.35 -13.33
CA ALA A 39 1.08 10.39 -12.70
C ALA A 39 -0.41 10.03 -12.71
N ALA A 40 -0.91 9.48 -13.82
CA ALA A 40 -2.30 9.07 -13.93
C ALA A 40 -2.63 7.88 -13.01
N THR A 41 -1.84 6.80 -13.07
CA THR A 41 -2.08 5.61 -12.22
C THR A 41 -1.83 5.90 -10.75
N GLY A 42 -0.88 6.78 -10.42
CA GLY A 42 -0.65 7.26 -9.06
C GLY A 42 -1.80 8.15 -8.56
N PHE A 43 -2.31 9.05 -9.38
CA PHE A 43 -3.47 9.85 -9.00
C PHE A 43 -4.69 8.95 -8.69
N LEU A 44 -4.96 7.97 -9.54
CA LEU A 44 -6.03 6.99 -9.32
C LEU A 44 -5.79 6.16 -8.05
N GLY A 45 -4.56 5.73 -7.77
CA GLY A 45 -4.22 5.05 -6.51
C GLY A 45 -4.50 5.90 -5.27
N GLY A 46 -4.32 7.23 -5.38
CA GLY A 46 -4.75 8.18 -4.36
C GLY A 46 -6.26 8.21 -4.15
N LEU A 47 -7.02 8.22 -5.26
CA LEU A 47 -8.49 8.16 -5.20
C LEU A 47 -8.98 6.87 -4.54
N ASP A 48 -8.40 5.72 -4.91
CA ASP A 48 -8.77 4.41 -4.38
C ASP A 48 -8.59 4.36 -2.85
N VAL A 49 -7.44 4.81 -2.35
CA VAL A 49 -7.20 4.90 -0.90
C VAL A 49 -8.13 5.90 -0.25
N GLY A 50 -8.40 7.05 -0.89
CA GLY A 50 -9.36 8.04 -0.41
C GLY A 50 -10.78 7.49 -0.27
N VAL A 51 -11.24 6.65 -1.22
CA VAL A 51 -12.52 5.94 -1.11
C VAL A 51 -12.51 4.96 0.07
N GLY A 52 -11.37 4.30 0.32
CA GLY A 52 -11.17 3.52 1.55
C GLY A 52 -11.37 4.37 2.81
N VAL A 53 -10.77 5.57 2.87
CA VAL A 53 -10.93 6.49 4.01
C VAL A 53 -12.41 6.91 4.18
N LEU A 54 -13.12 7.19 3.10
CA LEU A 54 -14.57 7.46 3.17
C LEU A 54 -15.33 6.29 3.80
N ALA A 55 -15.06 5.05 3.37
CA ALA A 55 -15.70 3.87 3.92
C ALA A 55 -15.38 3.69 5.42
N LEU A 56 -14.12 3.90 5.82
CA LEU A 56 -13.69 3.90 7.22
C LEU A 56 -14.49 4.91 8.03
N LEU A 57 -14.52 6.18 7.60
CA LEU A 57 -15.18 7.26 8.34
C LEU A 57 -16.68 7.04 8.46
N LEU A 58 -17.35 6.59 7.40
CA LEU A 58 -18.78 6.29 7.43
C LEU A 58 -19.11 5.20 8.45
N VAL A 59 -18.33 4.12 8.47
CA VAL A 59 -18.56 3.00 9.38
C VAL A 59 -18.22 3.40 10.82
N GLU A 60 -17.08 4.03 11.06
CA GLU A 60 -16.73 4.50 12.41
C GLU A 60 -17.74 5.51 12.95
N HIS A 61 -18.24 6.41 12.11
CA HIS A 61 -19.24 7.40 12.50
C HIS A 61 -20.56 6.75 12.98
N VAL A 62 -21.02 5.70 12.29
CA VAL A 62 -22.29 5.04 12.59
C VAL A 62 -22.14 4.01 13.72
N THR A 63 -21.04 3.26 13.74
CA THR A 63 -20.88 2.10 14.63
C THR A 63 -19.95 2.36 15.81
N HIS A 64 -19.21 3.47 15.83
CA HIS A 64 -18.18 3.79 16.82
C HIS A 64 -17.13 2.67 16.98
N SER A 65 -16.87 1.90 15.92
CA SER A 65 -16.00 0.71 15.97
C SER A 65 -14.85 0.86 14.99
N VAL A 66 -13.66 1.06 15.53
CA VAL A 66 -12.39 1.13 14.77
C VAL A 66 -12.13 -0.17 14.00
N LEU A 67 -12.55 -1.33 14.54
CA LEU A 67 -12.37 -2.61 13.86
C LEU A 67 -13.25 -2.72 12.61
N LEU A 68 -14.51 -2.26 12.70
CA LEU A 68 -15.41 -2.25 11.54
C LEU A 68 -14.98 -1.18 10.53
N GLY A 69 -14.49 -0.02 11.01
CA GLY A 69 -13.87 1.01 10.19
C GLY A 69 -12.68 0.50 9.39
N GLY A 70 -11.75 -0.19 10.05
CA GLY A 70 -10.61 -0.83 9.38
C GLY A 70 -11.05 -1.89 8.37
N LEU A 71 -12.08 -2.68 8.67
CA LEU A 71 -12.60 -3.65 7.71
C LEU A 71 -13.16 -2.94 6.46
N ALA A 72 -13.91 -1.85 6.66
CA ALA A 72 -14.45 -1.03 5.57
C ALA A 72 -13.35 -0.35 4.75
N PHE A 73 -12.27 0.08 5.39
CA PHE A 73 -11.10 0.67 4.74
C PHE A 73 -10.48 -0.23 3.67
N SER A 74 -10.61 -1.55 3.83
CA SER A 74 -10.18 -2.54 2.83
C SER A 74 -10.79 -2.33 1.45
N ALA A 75 -11.94 -1.66 1.34
CA ALA A 75 -12.55 -1.33 0.05
C ALA A 75 -11.60 -0.52 -0.87
N GLY A 76 -10.80 0.38 -0.30
CA GLY A 76 -9.81 1.15 -1.06
C GLY A 76 -8.69 0.27 -1.62
N PHE A 77 -8.21 -0.69 -0.83
CA PHE A 77 -7.17 -1.64 -1.27
C PHE A 77 -7.68 -2.69 -2.27
N ILE A 78 -8.96 -3.08 -2.16
CA ILE A 78 -9.63 -3.89 -3.18
C ILE A 78 -9.69 -3.12 -4.50
N ALA A 79 -10.15 -1.86 -4.47
CA ALA A 79 -10.21 -1.01 -5.66
C ALA A 79 -8.83 -0.85 -6.30
N LEU A 80 -7.82 -0.54 -5.49
CA LEU A 80 -6.42 -0.41 -5.91
C LEU A 80 -5.90 -1.67 -6.61
N THR A 81 -6.16 -2.83 -6.01
CA THR A 81 -5.72 -4.14 -6.54
C THR A 81 -6.41 -4.47 -7.86
N LEU A 82 -7.72 -4.26 -7.96
CA LEU A 82 -8.49 -4.56 -9.17
C LEU A 82 -8.22 -3.58 -10.31
N ALA A 83 -8.06 -2.29 -9.98
CA ALA A 83 -7.78 -1.23 -10.94
C ALA A 83 -6.31 -1.21 -11.39
N ARG A 84 -5.42 -1.94 -10.69
CA ARG A 84 -3.97 -1.98 -10.95
C ARG A 84 -3.36 -0.57 -10.98
N THR A 85 -3.82 0.26 -10.03
CA THR A 85 -3.31 1.61 -9.84
C THR A 85 -2.00 1.58 -9.08
N GLU A 86 -1.23 2.67 -9.13
CA GLU A 86 0.11 2.70 -8.55
C GLU A 86 0.07 3.34 -7.16
N LEU A 87 0.38 2.56 -6.12
CA LEU A 87 0.61 3.10 -4.78
C LEU A 87 2.10 3.37 -4.55
N PHE A 88 2.42 4.50 -3.95
CA PHE A 88 3.79 4.85 -3.55
C PHE A 88 4.44 3.75 -2.70
N THR A 89 3.71 3.20 -1.73
CA THR A 89 4.24 2.20 -0.78
C THR A 89 4.40 0.80 -1.39
N GLU A 90 3.68 0.44 -2.46
CA GLU A 90 3.87 -0.86 -3.14
C GLU A 90 5.19 -0.90 -3.94
N ASN A 91 5.72 0.28 -4.26
CA ASN A 91 6.93 0.44 -5.06
C ASN A 91 8.23 0.18 -4.28
N PHE A 92 8.15 -0.37 -3.06
CA PHE A 92 9.30 -0.69 -2.21
C PHE A 92 9.78 -2.14 -2.34
N LEU A 93 9.03 -3.02 -3.00
CA LEU A 93 9.46 -4.40 -3.29
C LEU A 93 10.01 -4.52 -4.71
N VAL A 94 9.12 -4.57 -5.70
CA VAL A 94 9.43 -4.95 -7.08
C VAL A 94 10.44 -3.98 -7.75
N PRO A 95 10.25 -2.65 -7.70
CA PRO A 95 11.20 -1.72 -8.29
C PRO A 95 12.57 -1.70 -7.58
N VAL A 96 12.58 -1.88 -6.26
CA VAL A 96 13.82 -1.90 -5.47
C VAL A 96 14.64 -3.14 -5.81
N VAL A 97 14.01 -4.32 -5.83
CA VAL A 97 14.65 -5.58 -6.25
C VAL A 97 15.26 -5.44 -7.65
N THR A 98 14.55 -4.79 -8.58
CA THR A 98 15.02 -4.54 -9.95
C THR A 98 16.28 -3.66 -9.99
N VAL A 99 16.33 -2.60 -9.18
CA VAL A 99 17.52 -1.73 -9.08
C VAL A 99 18.69 -2.49 -8.46
N VAL A 100 18.44 -3.27 -7.40
CA VAL A 100 19.46 -4.13 -6.75
C VAL A 100 19.99 -5.18 -7.73
N ALA A 101 19.13 -5.74 -8.58
CA ALA A 101 19.49 -6.64 -9.68
C ALA A 101 20.22 -5.94 -10.86
N LYS A 102 20.50 -4.63 -10.74
CA LYS A 102 21.15 -3.80 -11.78
C LYS A 102 20.40 -3.75 -13.11
N ARG A 103 19.09 -3.99 -13.08
CA ARG A 103 18.18 -3.88 -14.23
C ARG A 103 17.38 -2.58 -14.21
N GLY A 104 17.62 -1.69 -13.26
CA GLY A 104 17.01 -0.36 -13.16
C GLY A 104 18.03 0.68 -12.73
N THR A 105 17.64 1.95 -12.76
CA THR A 105 18.47 3.07 -12.28
C THR A 105 17.89 3.65 -11.00
N VAL A 106 18.78 4.11 -10.10
CA VAL A 106 18.38 4.84 -8.88
C VAL A 106 17.59 6.11 -9.25
N ALA A 107 17.94 6.77 -10.34
CA ALA A 107 17.19 7.93 -10.86
C ALA A 107 15.76 7.55 -11.30
N GLY A 108 15.60 6.40 -11.98
CA GLY A 108 14.29 5.88 -12.36
C GLY A 108 13.42 5.55 -11.14
N LEU A 109 14.02 4.96 -10.10
CA LEU A 109 13.35 4.66 -8.84
C LEU A 109 12.92 5.93 -8.09
N ALA A 110 13.83 6.91 -7.98
CA ALA A 110 13.52 8.21 -7.37
C ALA A 110 12.39 8.94 -8.13
N ARG A 111 12.39 8.88 -9.47
CA ARG A 111 11.31 9.43 -10.31
C ARG A 111 9.98 8.73 -10.04
N LEU A 112 9.97 7.39 -9.97
CA LEU A 112 8.79 6.60 -9.68
C LEU A 112 8.21 6.98 -8.32
N TRP A 113 9.03 6.97 -7.27
CA TRP A 113 8.65 7.31 -5.90
C TRP A 113 8.12 8.73 -5.77
N THR A 114 8.84 9.72 -6.29
CA THR A 114 8.40 11.12 -6.20
C THR A 114 7.11 11.37 -6.95
N THR A 115 6.95 10.79 -8.15
CA THR A 115 5.73 10.96 -8.95
C THR A 115 4.53 10.30 -8.26
N THR A 116 4.68 9.05 -7.82
CA THR A 116 3.59 8.30 -7.16
C THR A 116 3.22 8.90 -5.81
N LEU A 117 4.19 9.31 -4.99
CA LEU A 117 3.92 9.99 -3.71
C LEU A 117 3.09 11.25 -3.91
N LEU A 118 3.53 12.15 -4.79
CA LEU A 118 2.83 13.42 -5.02
C LEU A 118 1.44 13.19 -5.61
N THR A 119 1.31 12.30 -6.60
CA THR A 119 0.02 12.06 -7.25
C THR A 119 -0.95 11.28 -6.38
N ASN A 120 -0.49 10.33 -5.55
CA ASN A 120 -1.33 9.67 -4.55
C ASN A 120 -1.88 10.68 -3.54
N LEU A 121 -1.04 11.58 -3.03
CA LEU A 121 -1.47 12.61 -2.09
C LEU A 121 -2.51 13.55 -2.74
N LEU A 122 -2.26 14.01 -3.96
CA LEU A 122 -3.20 14.85 -4.69
C LEU A 122 -4.55 14.16 -4.92
N GLY A 123 -4.54 12.89 -5.35
CA GLY A 123 -5.76 12.11 -5.54
C GLY A 123 -6.52 11.94 -4.24
N GLY A 124 -5.83 11.49 -3.19
CA GLY A 124 -6.45 11.31 -1.88
C GLY A 124 -7.03 12.61 -1.31
N TRP A 125 -6.33 13.73 -1.41
CA TRP A 125 -6.82 15.03 -0.95
C TRP A 125 -8.04 15.53 -1.73
N VAL A 126 -8.14 15.23 -3.03
CA VAL A 126 -9.36 15.51 -3.80
C VAL A 126 -10.54 14.75 -3.17
N VAL A 127 -10.37 13.47 -2.85
CA VAL A 127 -11.42 12.69 -2.19
C VAL A 127 -11.72 13.26 -0.80
N THR A 128 -10.72 13.50 0.04
CA THR A 128 -10.90 14.08 1.38
C THR A 128 -11.65 15.41 1.32
N GLY A 129 -11.30 16.31 0.39
CA GLY A 129 -12.00 17.57 0.18
C GLY A 129 -13.47 17.39 -0.19
N LEU A 130 -13.76 16.45 -1.11
CA LEU A 130 -15.13 16.10 -1.48
C LEU A 130 -15.92 15.50 -0.31
N VAL A 131 -15.30 14.64 0.50
CA VAL A 131 -15.94 14.05 1.69
C VAL A 131 -16.26 15.13 2.71
N MET A 132 -15.33 16.06 3.00
CA MET A 132 -15.56 17.14 3.96
C MET A 132 -16.60 18.17 3.49
N ALA A 133 -16.79 18.31 2.18
CA ALA A 133 -17.82 19.12 1.57
C ALA A 133 -19.19 18.42 1.53
N GLY A 134 -19.22 17.14 1.14
CA GLY A 134 -20.44 16.35 0.94
C GLY A 134 -21.01 15.72 2.21
N PHE A 135 -20.18 15.42 3.20
CA PHE A 135 -20.56 14.79 4.47
C PHE A 135 -20.07 15.60 5.68
N PRO A 136 -20.66 16.78 5.98
CA PRO A 136 -20.25 17.59 7.12
C PRO A 136 -20.28 16.87 8.48
N ALA A 137 -21.17 15.88 8.63
CA ALA A 137 -21.29 15.06 9.84
C ALA A 137 -20.02 14.22 10.13
N LEU A 138 -19.24 13.87 9.10
CA LEU A 138 -18.02 13.07 9.26
C LEU A 138 -16.82 13.87 9.74
N ARG A 139 -16.90 15.21 9.79
CA ARG A 139 -15.77 16.08 10.17
C ARG A 139 -15.23 15.77 11.56
N ALA A 140 -16.11 15.51 12.53
CA ALA A 140 -15.69 15.18 13.89
C ALA A 140 -14.94 13.84 13.92
N SER A 141 -15.47 12.81 13.25
CA SER A 141 -14.83 11.50 13.12
C SER A 141 -13.49 11.57 12.40
N ALA A 142 -13.38 12.41 11.36
CA ALA A 142 -12.12 12.66 10.66
C ALA A 142 -11.06 13.30 11.58
N VAL A 143 -11.43 14.33 12.35
CA VAL A 143 -10.53 14.96 13.32
C VAL A 143 -10.09 13.95 14.40
N GLU A 144 -11.00 13.13 14.91
CA GLU A 144 -10.67 12.09 15.89
C GLU A 144 -9.73 11.01 15.32
N ALA A 145 -9.95 10.60 14.07
CA ALA A 145 -9.05 9.69 13.36
C ALA A 145 -7.66 10.32 13.17
N ALA A 146 -7.60 11.58 12.70
CA ALA A 146 -6.36 12.32 12.48
C ALA A 146 -5.56 12.55 13.77
N GLN A 147 -6.23 12.81 14.89
CA GLN A 147 -5.59 13.02 16.20
C GLN A 147 -4.68 11.85 16.60
N SER A 148 -5.09 10.61 16.30
CA SER A 148 -4.25 9.44 16.58
C SER A 148 -2.88 9.52 15.90
N TYR A 149 -2.80 10.07 14.69
CA TYR A 149 -1.55 10.23 13.95
C TYR A 149 -0.74 11.44 14.43
N VAL A 150 -1.42 12.52 14.81
CA VAL A 150 -0.78 13.73 15.36
C VAL A 150 -0.14 13.42 16.72
N ASP A 151 -0.84 12.69 17.58
CA ASP A 151 -0.40 12.35 18.93
C ASP A 151 0.79 11.37 18.95
N LEU A 152 0.98 10.59 17.88
CA LEU A 152 2.18 9.77 17.71
C LEU A 152 3.48 10.61 17.73
N GLY A 153 3.40 11.85 17.24
CA GLY A 153 4.53 12.79 17.18
C GLY A 153 5.75 12.26 16.41
N PHE A 154 6.93 12.74 16.80
CA PHE A 154 8.21 12.27 16.28
C PHE A 154 8.89 11.39 17.33
N GLY A 155 9.26 10.16 16.95
CA GLY A 155 9.95 9.26 17.87
C GLY A 155 10.06 7.84 17.35
N TRP A 156 10.62 6.98 18.19
CA TRP A 156 10.83 5.57 17.86
C TRP A 156 9.51 4.83 17.60
N SER A 157 8.45 5.13 18.35
CA SER A 157 7.12 4.56 18.14
C SER A 157 6.57 4.90 16.75
N ALA A 158 6.61 6.18 16.37
CA ALA A 158 6.18 6.66 15.06
C ALA A 158 6.98 6.03 13.91
N PHE A 159 8.29 5.89 14.09
CA PHE A 159 9.15 5.22 13.13
C PHE A 159 8.87 3.71 13.02
N ALA A 160 8.72 3.02 14.15
CA ALA A 160 8.39 1.60 14.19
C ALA A 160 7.03 1.31 13.53
N LEU A 161 6.02 2.16 13.78
CA LEU A 161 4.73 2.04 13.10
C LEU A 161 4.83 2.32 11.60
N ALA A 162 5.67 3.27 11.16
CA ALA A 162 5.92 3.48 9.75
C ALA A 162 6.60 2.27 9.08
N LEU A 163 7.56 1.63 9.77
CA LEU A 163 8.16 0.38 9.32
C LEU A 163 7.14 -0.76 9.23
N ILE A 164 6.27 -0.90 10.24
CA ILE A 164 5.17 -1.89 10.21
C ILE A 164 4.25 -1.63 9.02
N GLY A 165 3.87 -0.37 8.77
CA GLY A 165 3.06 0.02 7.62
C GLY A 165 3.72 -0.37 6.29
N GLY A 166 5.02 -0.09 6.15
CA GLY A 166 5.80 -0.51 4.98
C GLY A 166 5.90 -2.04 4.83
N MET A 167 6.09 -2.77 5.94
CA MET A 167 6.12 -4.23 5.94
C MET A 167 4.78 -4.84 5.52
N LEU A 168 3.66 -4.28 5.97
CA LEU A 168 2.32 -4.75 5.60
C LEU A 168 2.08 -4.63 4.10
N ILE A 169 2.43 -3.48 3.51
CA ILE A 169 2.30 -3.28 2.06
C ILE A 169 3.27 -4.17 1.29
N THR A 170 4.52 -4.28 1.74
CA THR A 170 5.51 -5.17 1.11
C THR A 170 5.05 -6.62 1.11
N LEU A 171 4.50 -7.10 2.24
CA LEU A 171 3.94 -8.44 2.36
C LEU A 171 2.72 -8.61 1.45
N MET A 172 1.84 -7.62 1.40
CA MET A 172 0.68 -7.62 0.48
C MET A 172 1.14 -7.78 -0.96
N THR A 173 2.06 -6.93 -1.42
CA THR A 173 2.61 -6.99 -2.78
C THR A 173 3.25 -8.35 -3.02
N HIS A 174 4.05 -8.87 -2.09
CA HIS A 174 4.67 -10.20 -2.23
C HIS A 174 3.62 -11.31 -2.41
N LEU A 175 2.59 -11.35 -1.55
CA LEU A 175 1.53 -12.36 -1.61
C LEU A 175 0.68 -12.24 -2.89
N GLN A 176 0.48 -11.02 -3.40
CA GLN A 176 -0.21 -10.81 -4.67
C GLN A 176 0.57 -11.34 -5.87
N HIS A 177 1.91 -11.29 -5.83
CA HIS A 177 2.79 -11.85 -6.87
C HIS A 177 2.96 -13.37 -6.74
N ALA A 178 2.70 -13.93 -5.56
CA ALA A 178 2.73 -15.38 -5.33
C ALA A 178 1.53 -16.13 -5.94
N THR A 179 0.58 -15.42 -6.58
CA THR A 179 -0.62 -16.01 -7.17
C THR A 179 -0.97 -15.38 -8.52
N GLU A 180 -1.50 -16.20 -9.42
CA GLU A 180 -2.04 -15.78 -10.72
C GLU A 180 -3.56 -15.53 -10.67
N SER A 181 -4.23 -15.87 -9.56
CA SER A 181 -5.68 -15.70 -9.41
C SER A 181 -6.02 -14.30 -8.91
N ASP A 182 -6.70 -13.51 -9.74
CA ASP A 182 -7.16 -12.17 -9.38
C ASP A 182 -8.05 -12.17 -8.12
N GLY A 183 -8.85 -13.23 -7.92
CA GLY A 183 -9.67 -13.37 -6.70
C GLY A 183 -8.83 -13.61 -5.44
N VAL A 184 -7.75 -14.41 -5.55
CA VAL A 184 -6.86 -14.68 -4.41
C VAL A 184 -6.03 -13.45 -4.05
N ARG A 185 -5.72 -12.57 -5.02
CA ARG A 185 -5.02 -11.29 -4.77
C ARG A 185 -5.79 -10.32 -3.86
N LEU A 186 -7.11 -10.51 -3.73
CA LEU A 186 -7.92 -9.69 -2.83
C LEU A 186 -7.73 -10.03 -1.36
N VAL A 187 -7.34 -11.27 -1.03
CA VAL A 187 -7.10 -11.69 0.35
C VAL A 187 -6.02 -10.84 1.04
N PRO A 188 -4.79 -10.73 0.50
CA PRO A 188 -3.79 -9.85 1.10
C PRO A 188 -4.18 -8.37 1.08
N ALA A 189 -4.95 -7.92 0.07
CA ALA A 189 -5.45 -6.54 0.01
C ALA A 189 -6.40 -6.22 1.17
N VAL A 190 -7.33 -7.14 1.48
CA VAL A 190 -8.24 -7.01 2.63
C VAL A 190 -7.49 -7.06 3.94
N VAL A 191 -6.54 -7.98 4.09
CA VAL A 191 -5.74 -8.09 5.33
C VAL A 191 -4.92 -6.83 5.57
N ALA A 192 -4.24 -6.32 4.53
CA ALA A 192 -3.44 -5.10 4.63
C ALA A 192 -4.31 -3.88 4.92
N GLY A 193 -5.41 -3.70 4.18
CA GLY A 193 -6.38 -2.63 4.43
C GLY A 193 -6.89 -2.68 5.88
N PHE A 194 -7.42 -3.83 6.31
CA PHE A 194 -7.89 -4.01 7.67
C PHE A 194 -6.86 -3.61 8.73
N LEU A 195 -5.63 -4.14 8.64
CA LEU A 195 -4.60 -3.87 9.64
C LEU A 195 -4.12 -2.42 9.63
N LEU A 196 -4.06 -1.77 8.46
CA LEU A 196 -3.71 -0.36 8.35
C LEU A 196 -4.78 0.54 8.99
N GLY A 197 -6.05 0.30 8.67
CA GLY A 197 -7.16 1.09 9.19
C GLY A 197 -7.42 0.83 10.67
N ALA A 198 -7.59 -0.43 11.07
CA ALA A 198 -7.89 -0.80 12.45
C ALA A 198 -6.72 -0.54 13.40
N GLY A 199 -5.48 -0.75 12.92
CA GLY A 199 -4.28 -0.53 13.71
C GLY A 199 -3.82 0.92 13.77
N LYS A 200 -4.47 1.83 13.02
CA LYS A 200 -4.06 3.24 12.85
C LYS A 200 -2.55 3.37 12.60
N VAL A 201 -2.02 2.49 11.75
CA VAL A 201 -0.58 2.37 11.49
C VAL A 201 -0.12 3.60 10.72
N ASN A 202 1.05 4.14 11.09
CA ASN A 202 1.62 5.37 10.50
C ASN A 202 2.04 5.17 9.03
N HIS A 203 1.07 5.11 8.12
CA HIS A 203 1.27 4.87 6.71
C HIS A 203 1.23 6.19 5.93
N ALA A 204 2.31 6.48 5.19
CA ALA A 204 2.55 7.79 4.55
C ALA A 204 1.35 8.38 3.79
N ILE A 205 0.68 7.56 2.96
CA ILE A 205 -0.50 8.02 2.23
C ILE A 205 -1.71 8.15 3.16
N VAL A 206 -2.17 7.05 3.77
CA VAL A 206 -3.37 7.01 4.64
C VAL A 206 -3.38 8.08 5.72
N ALA A 207 -2.29 8.24 6.47
CA ALA A 207 -2.19 9.23 7.55
C ALA A 207 -2.32 10.67 7.06
N SER A 208 -2.09 10.92 5.76
CA SER A 208 -2.22 12.24 5.14
C SER A 208 -3.62 12.54 4.61
N LEU A 209 -4.54 11.57 4.65
CA LEU A 209 -5.88 11.66 4.04
C LEU A 209 -7.04 11.75 5.04
N VAL A 210 -6.78 11.44 6.31
CA VAL A 210 -7.75 11.53 7.42
C VAL A 210 -7.77 12.93 8.04
#